data_AF-A0A963RMQ4-F1
#
_entry.id   AF-A0A963RMQ4-F1
#
_cell.length_a   1.000
_cell.length_b   1.000
_cell.length_c   1.000
_cell.angle_alpha   90.00
_cell.angle_beta   90.00
_cell.angle_gamma   90.00
#
_symmetry.space_group_name_H-M   'P 1'
#
loop_
_entity.id
_entity.type
_entity.pdbx_description
1 polymer ?
#
loop_
_entity_poly.entity_id
_entity_poly.type
_entity_poly.pdbx_seq_one_letter_code
_entity_poly.pdbx_strand_id
1 'polypeptide(L)'
;MSRLIAAFVMAAGACAAAHAAPAQDDLGQLMRQKSIASRIGDAIHESTSRATEIVMNAMSALDTPYHFGGTSRLTGFDCSGFVQAMVKQSAGLLLPRSAAEQARATESIQKDQLRPGDLVFFNTMRRAFSHVGIYIGEGKFIHAPRTGAQVRVESMDVSYWQARFNGARRVALGGSDADDAQQPASAARSTPAASSSVIDRDSPAPTTVRLGGSSQKPESTYQVRSGENI
;
A
#
# COMPACT_ATOMS: atom_id res chain seq x y z
N MET A 1 73.89 -6.32 67.77
CA MET A 1 72.61 -7.05 67.82
C MET A 1 71.72 -6.50 66.71
N SER A 2 71.43 -7.33 65.71
CA SER A 2 70.56 -7.04 64.57
C SER A 2 69.16 -6.64 65.00
N ARG A 3 68.51 -5.76 64.22
CA ARG A 3 67.20 -6.03 63.63
C ARG A 3 66.86 -5.07 62.49
N LEU A 4 66.77 -5.66 61.29
CA LEU A 4 66.11 -5.16 60.09
C LEU A 4 64.62 -4.95 60.36
N ILE A 5 64.04 -3.86 59.85
CA ILE A 5 62.72 -3.87 59.23
C ILE A 5 62.77 -2.91 58.02
N ALA A 6 62.76 -3.50 56.84
CA ALA A 6 62.42 -2.83 55.59
C ALA A 6 60.89 -2.78 55.48
N ALA A 7 60.33 -1.62 55.21
CA ALA A 7 58.95 -1.49 54.76
C ALA A 7 58.93 -0.67 53.48
N PHE A 8 58.63 -1.38 52.41
CA PHE A 8 58.53 -0.94 51.02
C PHE A 8 57.23 -0.15 50.87
N VAL A 9 57.30 1.18 50.66
CA VAL A 9 56.13 1.99 50.26
C VAL A 9 56.30 2.32 48.79
N MET A 10 55.51 1.63 47.95
CA MET A 10 55.40 1.85 46.52
C MET A 10 54.90 3.27 46.23
N ALA A 11 55.67 4.02 45.44
CA ALA A 11 55.23 5.22 44.74
C ALA A 11 54.60 4.83 43.39
N ALA A 12 53.53 5.52 42.96
CA ALA A 12 53.39 6.11 41.62
C ALA A 12 51.95 6.53 41.27
N GLY A 13 51.79 7.81 40.91
CA GLY A 13 51.20 8.17 39.61
C GLY A 13 49.68 8.24 39.48
N ALA A 14 49.09 9.39 39.87
CA ALA A 14 47.83 9.83 39.26
C ALA A 14 48.16 10.65 38.00
N CYS A 15 48.09 10.00 36.82
CA CYS A 15 48.07 10.69 35.54
C CYS A 15 46.76 11.49 35.42
N ALA A 16 46.82 12.81 35.58
CA ALA A 16 45.77 13.70 35.12
C ALA A 16 45.87 13.82 33.59
N ALA A 17 45.29 12.88 32.86
CA ALA A 17 45.09 13.01 31.42
C ALA A 17 43.87 13.91 31.18
N ALA A 18 44.11 15.23 31.06
CA ALA A 18 43.15 16.14 30.47
C ALA A 18 42.94 15.74 29.00
N HIS A 19 41.97 14.85 28.76
CA HIS A 19 41.52 14.49 27.42
C HIS A 19 40.66 15.63 26.88
N ALA A 20 41.31 16.60 26.23
CA ALA A 20 40.64 17.39 25.21
C ALA A 20 40.56 16.53 23.93
N ALA A 21 39.36 16.14 23.51
CA ALA A 21 39.07 15.51 22.23
C ALA A 21 37.71 16.01 21.71
N PRO A 22 37.44 16.00 20.40
CA PRO A 22 38.14 16.72 19.35
C PRO A 22 37.17 17.63 18.57
N ALA A 23 37.55 18.86 18.24
CA ALA A 23 36.72 19.79 17.46
C ALA A 23 36.61 19.44 15.95
N GLN A 24 37.02 18.23 15.53
CA GLN A 24 37.04 17.80 14.12
C GLN A 24 35.87 16.87 13.73
N ASP A 25 35.11 16.34 14.70
CA ASP A 25 33.95 15.46 14.43
C ASP A 25 32.64 16.22 14.15
N ASP A 26 32.55 17.48 14.56
CA ASP A 26 31.33 18.28 14.45
C ASP A 26 30.95 18.55 12.99
N LEU A 27 31.91 18.83 12.11
CA LEU A 27 31.62 19.10 10.70
C LEU A 27 31.15 17.84 9.95
N GLY A 28 31.75 16.69 10.25
CA GLY A 28 31.34 15.40 9.68
C GLY A 28 29.94 14.99 10.15
N GLN A 29 29.60 15.25 11.42
CA GLN A 29 28.27 15.04 11.96
C GLN A 29 27.24 15.98 11.32
N LEU A 30 27.57 17.26 11.14
CA LEU A 30 26.72 18.24 10.47
C LEU A 30 26.49 17.90 9.00
N MET A 31 27.50 17.44 8.26
CA MET A 31 27.35 17.01 6.87
C MET A 31 26.45 15.77 6.74
N ARG A 32 26.59 14.78 7.64
CA ARG A 32 25.67 13.63 7.71
C ARG A 32 24.24 14.06 8.04
N GLN A 33 24.08 14.97 9.00
CA GLN A 33 22.77 15.51 9.37
C GLN A 33 22.11 16.27 8.21
N LYS A 34 22.86 17.07 7.45
CA LYS A 34 22.37 17.80 6.28
C LYS A 34 21.99 16.85 5.13
N SER A 35 22.74 15.77 4.94
CA SER A 35 22.41 14.70 3.99
C SER A 35 21.10 14.00 4.36
N ILE A 36 20.90 13.65 5.64
CA ILE A 36 19.64 13.06 6.12
C ILE A 36 18.47 14.03 5.90
N ALA A 37 18.62 15.31 6.26
CA ALA A 37 17.59 16.31 6.06
C ALA A 37 17.21 16.49 4.57
N SER A 38 18.19 16.45 3.67
CA SER A 38 17.94 16.51 2.22
C SER A 38 17.15 15.30 1.75
N ARG A 39 17.56 14.09 2.13
CA ARG A 39 16.85 12.85 1.74
C ARG A 39 15.43 12.80 2.27
N ILE A 40 15.19 13.30 3.47
CA ILE A 40 13.84 13.45 4.03
C ILE A 40 13.04 14.47 3.21
N GLY A 41 13.65 15.60 2.84
CA GLY A 41 13.03 16.60 1.97
C GLY A 41 12.60 16.02 0.63
N ASP A 42 13.49 15.29 -0.03
CA ASP A 42 13.23 14.63 -1.32
C ASP A 42 12.11 13.59 -1.20
N ALA A 43 12.13 12.77 -0.15
CA ALA A 43 11.10 11.76 0.10
C ALA A 43 9.71 12.38 0.37
N ILE A 44 9.65 13.50 1.10
CA ILE A 44 8.38 14.21 1.36
C ILE A 44 7.85 14.84 0.06
N HIS A 45 8.74 15.44 -0.75
CA HIS A 45 8.36 16.00 -2.04
C HIS A 45 7.79 14.93 -2.96
N GLU A 46 8.45 13.77 -3.04
CA GLU A 46 8.00 12.63 -3.84
C GLU A 46 6.70 12.00 -3.31
N SER A 47 6.51 11.89 -2.00
CA SER A 47 5.23 11.45 -1.45
C SER A 47 4.10 12.43 -1.81
N THR A 48 4.39 13.73 -1.88
CA THR A 48 3.41 14.77 -2.22
C THR A 48 3.09 14.78 -3.71
N SER A 49 4.08 14.58 -4.58
CA SER A 49 3.86 14.43 -6.03
C SER A 49 2.97 13.21 -6.31
N ARG A 50 3.28 12.05 -5.72
CA ARG A 50 2.46 10.82 -5.85
C ARG A 50 1.03 11.01 -5.36
N ALA A 51 0.82 11.67 -4.22
CA ALA A 51 -0.52 11.98 -3.72
C ALA A 51 -1.30 12.88 -4.69
N THR A 52 -0.62 13.86 -5.28
CA THR A 52 -1.20 14.75 -6.31
C THR A 52 -1.57 13.96 -7.56
N GLU A 53 -0.71 13.06 -8.02
CA GLU A 53 -0.97 12.19 -9.17
C GLU A 53 -2.15 11.25 -8.93
N ILE A 54 -2.30 10.69 -7.71
CA ILE A 54 -3.48 9.89 -7.33
C ILE A 54 -4.75 10.69 -7.57
N VAL A 55 -4.79 11.94 -7.11
CA VAL A 55 -5.95 12.82 -7.27
C VAL A 55 -6.19 13.16 -8.74
N MET A 56 -5.15 13.49 -9.51
CA MET A 56 -5.28 13.81 -10.93
C MET A 56 -5.76 12.61 -11.75
N ASN A 57 -5.22 11.42 -11.49
CA ASN A 57 -5.66 10.19 -12.13
C ASN A 57 -7.11 9.86 -11.76
N ALA A 58 -7.49 10.05 -10.49
CA ALA A 58 -8.86 9.88 -10.02
C ALA A 58 -9.84 10.83 -10.73
N MET A 59 -9.47 12.12 -10.87
CA MET A 59 -10.24 13.11 -11.64
C MET A 59 -10.36 12.74 -13.11
N SER A 60 -9.28 12.26 -13.72
CA SER A 60 -9.32 11.82 -15.11
C SER A 60 -10.35 10.70 -15.29
N ALA A 61 -10.52 9.83 -14.30
CA ALA A 61 -11.33 8.61 -14.34
C ALA A 61 -12.83 8.86 -14.11
N LEU A 62 -13.26 10.11 -13.89
CA LEU A 62 -14.67 10.48 -13.86
C LEU A 62 -15.42 9.94 -15.09
N ASP A 63 -16.69 9.66 -14.87
CA ASP A 63 -17.64 9.11 -15.85
C ASP A 63 -17.34 7.70 -16.35
N THR A 64 -16.27 7.05 -15.87
CA THR A 64 -16.03 5.63 -16.13
C THR A 64 -17.13 4.78 -15.48
N PRO A 65 -17.80 3.86 -16.19
CA PRO A 65 -18.86 3.04 -15.63
C PRO A 65 -18.40 2.18 -14.45
N TYR A 66 -19.31 1.96 -13.50
CA TYR A 66 -19.11 0.95 -12.48
C TYR A 66 -19.22 -0.45 -13.10
N HIS A 67 -18.26 -1.31 -12.79
CA HIS A 67 -18.31 -2.72 -13.12
C HIS A 67 -17.85 -3.53 -11.90
N PHE A 68 -18.68 -4.45 -11.40
CA PHE A 68 -18.31 -5.30 -10.27
C PHE A 68 -17.08 -6.14 -10.63
N GLY A 69 -16.04 -6.12 -9.80
CA GLY A 69 -14.77 -6.77 -10.13
C GLY A 69 -13.87 -5.96 -11.08
N GLY A 70 -14.35 -4.84 -11.64
CA GLY A 70 -13.63 -4.01 -12.60
C GLY A 70 -12.43 -3.26 -12.01
N THR A 71 -11.37 -3.13 -12.79
CA THR A 71 -10.07 -2.55 -12.39
C THR A 71 -9.47 -1.65 -13.48
N SER A 72 -10.22 -1.30 -14.53
CA SER A 72 -9.69 -0.51 -15.64
C SER A 72 -10.71 0.47 -16.21
N ARG A 73 -10.24 1.50 -16.90
CA ARG A 73 -11.13 2.44 -17.58
C ARG A 73 -11.93 1.80 -18.71
N LEU A 74 -11.33 0.85 -19.41
CA LEU A 74 -11.94 0.19 -20.56
C LEU A 74 -13.11 -0.71 -20.16
N THR A 75 -12.95 -1.44 -19.05
CA THR A 75 -13.95 -2.41 -18.56
C THR A 75 -14.83 -1.86 -17.43
N GLY A 76 -14.50 -0.69 -16.91
CA GLY A 76 -15.12 -0.11 -15.73
C GLY A 76 -14.42 -0.49 -14.42
N PHE A 77 -14.84 0.16 -13.33
CA PHE A 77 -14.28 -0.03 -12.00
C PHE A 77 -15.32 -0.46 -10.98
N ASP A 78 -14.94 -1.26 -9.98
CA ASP A 78 -15.61 -1.19 -8.68
C ASP A 78 -14.86 -0.25 -7.72
N CYS A 79 -15.41 -0.01 -6.52
CA CYS A 79 -14.85 0.98 -5.60
C CYS A 79 -13.38 0.71 -5.24
N SER A 80 -13.07 -0.54 -4.90
CA SER A 80 -11.71 -0.95 -4.54
C SER A 80 -10.78 -1.10 -5.76
N GLY A 81 -11.30 -1.53 -6.91
CA GLY A 81 -10.56 -1.62 -8.16
C GLY A 81 -10.20 -0.26 -8.74
N PHE A 82 -11.07 0.74 -8.55
CA PHE A 82 -10.80 2.15 -8.83
C PHE A 82 -9.60 2.63 -8.01
N VAL A 83 -9.66 2.51 -6.68
CA VAL A 83 -8.56 2.93 -5.78
C VAL A 83 -7.25 2.21 -6.10
N GLN A 84 -7.31 0.89 -6.28
CA GLN A 84 -6.15 0.08 -6.64
C GLN A 84 -5.49 0.58 -7.93
N ALA A 85 -6.28 0.88 -8.97
CA ALA A 85 -5.77 1.38 -10.23
C ALA A 85 -5.12 2.77 -10.08
N MET A 86 -5.74 3.70 -9.36
CA MET A 86 -5.19 5.05 -9.17
C MET A 86 -3.87 5.01 -8.40
N VAL A 87 -3.81 4.23 -7.31
CA VAL A 87 -2.59 4.09 -6.50
C VAL A 87 -1.50 3.38 -7.29
N LYS A 88 -1.83 2.32 -8.02
CA LYS A 88 -0.86 1.61 -8.87
C LYS A 88 -0.28 2.52 -9.95
N GLN A 89 -1.12 3.28 -10.65
CA GLN A 89 -0.69 4.14 -11.74
C GLN A 89 0.18 5.31 -11.27
N SER A 90 -0.09 5.84 -10.07
CA SER A 90 0.56 7.04 -9.55
C SER A 90 1.78 6.75 -8.67
N ALA A 91 1.83 5.59 -8.03
CA ALA A 91 2.87 5.26 -7.05
C ALA A 91 3.53 3.90 -7.29
N GLY A 92 3.10 3.14 -8.31
CA GLY A 92 3.60 1.78 -8.55
C GLY A 92 3.14 0.73 -7.53
N LEU A 93 2.36 1.14 -6.52
CA LEU A 93 1.96 0.28 -5.40
C LEU A 93 0.65 -0.45 -5.72
N LEU A 94 0.68 -1.78 -5.69
CA LEU A 94 -0.50 -2.60 -5.85
C LEU A 94 -1.16 -2.87 -4.50
N LEU A 95 -2.23 -2.13 -4.20
CA LEU A 95 -3.04 -2.41 -3.02
C LEU A 95 -3.80 -3.74 -3.14
N PRO A 96 -4.21 -4.38 -2.02
CA PRO A 96 -5.09 -5.54 -2.04
C PRO A 96 -6.41 -5.29 -2.77
N ARG A 97 -7.08 -6.37 -3.19
CA ARG A 97 -8.23 -6.28 -4.09
C ARG A 97 -9.49 -5.74 -3.42
N SER A 98 -9.73 -6.06 -2.16
CA SER A 98 -10.96 -5.65 -1.47
C SER A 98 -10.76 -4.39 -0.62
N ALA A 99 -11.79 -3.55 -0.51
CA ALA A 99 -11.75 -2.34 0.33
C ALA A 99 -11.36 -2.64 1.79
N ALA A 100 -11.84 -3.75 2.35
CA ALA A 100 -11.50 -4.14 3.72
C ALA A 100 -10.02 -4.52 3.88
N GLU A 101 -9.40 -5.15 2.88
CA GLU A 101 -7.96 -5.43 2.89
C GLU A 101 -7.14 -4.16 2.66
N GLN A 102 -7.58 -3.26 1.78
CA GLN A 102 -6.96 -1.95 1.59
C GLN A 102 -6.93 -1.17 2.91
N ALA A 103 -8.03 -1.18 3.67
CA ALA A 103 -8.10 -0.55 4.98
C ALA A 103 -7.15 -1.16 6.02
N ARG A 104 -6.77 -2.44 5.88
CA ARG A 104 -5.80 -3.12 6.76
C ARG A 104 -4.34 -2.89 6.32
N ALA A 105 -4.12 -2.75 5.03
CA ALA A 105 -2.78 -2.57 4.43
C ALA A 105 -2.30 -1.11 4.45
N THR A 106 -3.11 -0.17 4.95
CA THR A 106 -2.82 1.27 4.94
C THR A 106 -2.87 1.84 6.36
N GLU A 107 -2.20 2.98 6.56
CA GLU A 107 -2.07 3.62 7.87
C GLU A 107 -3.41 4.22 8.31
N SER A 108 -3.83 4.00 9.56
CA SER A 108 -5.02 4.64 10.12
C SER A 108 -4.74 6.08 10.48
N ILE A 109 -5.57 7.00 9.96
CA ILE A 109 -5.51 8.42 10.28
C ILE A 109 -6.85 8.91 10.83
N GLN A 110 -6.82 10.02 11.58
CA GLN A 110 -8.03 10.68 12.04
C GLN A 110 -8.69 11.48 10.91
N LYS A 111 -10.00 11.71 11.01
CA LYS A 111 -10.77 12.42 9.96
C LYS A 111 -10.28 13.86 9.75
N ASP A 112 -9.87 14.54 10.81
CA ASP A 112 -9.32 15.90 10.78
C ASP A 112 -7.90 15.98 10.19
N GLN A 113 -7.23 14.85 9.99
CA GLN A 113 -5.92 14.74 9.35
C GLN A 113 -5.98 14.45 7.85
N LEU A 114 -7.19 14.36 7.28
CA LEU A 114 -7.41 14.06 5.87
C LEU A 114 -6.72 15.09 4.95
N ARG A 115 -5.98 14.56 3.98
CA ARG A 115 -5.31 15.30 2.91
C ARG A 115 -5.68 14.70 1.55
N PRO A 116 -5.72 15.50 0.48
CA PRO A 116 -5.96 14.96 -0.87
C PRO A 116 -5.05 13.77 -1.17
N GLY A 117 -5.63 12.69 -1.70
CA GLY A 117 -4.96 11.41 -1.95
C GLY A 117 -5.17 10.36 -0.86
N ASP A 118 -5.64 10.74 0.34
CA ASP A 118 -6.03 9.79 1.38
C ASP A 118 -7.27 8.97 0.98
N LEU A 119 -7.45 7.81 1.60
CA LEU A 119 -8.59 6.92 1.36
C LEU A 119 -9.65 7.12 2.44
N VAL A 120 -10.91 7.24 2.02
CA VAL A 120 -12.06 7.32 2.91
C VAL A 120 -12.94 6.09 2.75
N PHE A 121 -13.39 5.54 3.88
CA PHE A 121 -14.11 4.28 3.94
C PHE A 121 -15.50 4.44 4.54
N PHE A 122 -16.42 3.61 4.04
CA PHE A 122 -17.82 3.66 4.43
C PHE A 122 -18.43 2.25 4.62
N ASN A 123 -19.47 2.18 5.46
CA ASN A 123 -20.35 1.03 5.64
C ASN A 123 -21.60 1.14 4.77
N THR A 124 -21.51 0.71 3.52
CA THR A 124 -22.64 0.67 2.56
C THR A 124 -23.31 -0.71 2.48
N MET A 125 -22.65 -1.77 2.96
CA MET A 125 -23.11 -3.16 2.88
C MET A 125 -23.26 -3.82 4.26
N ARG A 126 -23.59 -3.04 5.29
CA ARG A 126 -23.76 -3.49 6.69
C ARG A 126 -22.54 -4.20 7.30
N ARG A 127 -21.34 -3.91 6.80
CA ARG A 127 -20.07 -4.40 7.32
C ARG A 127 -19.00 -3.30 7.22
N ALA A 128 -18.02 -3.34 8.10
CA ALA A 128 -16.94 -2.35 8.12
C ALA A 128 -16.17 -2.33 6.79
N PHE A 129 -15.73 -1.14 6.37
CA PHE A 129 -14.91 -0.93 5.16
C PHE A 129 -15.49 -1.59 3.89
N SER A 130 -16.82 -1.53 3.70
CA SER A 130 -17.46 -2.14 2.53
C SER A 130 -17.40 -1.28 1.27
N HIS A 131 -17.07 0.01 1.41
CA HIS A 131 -16.87 0.96 0.32
C HIS A 131 -15.65 1.81 0.59
N VAL A 132 -15.00 2.26 -0.49
CA VAL A 132 -13.82 3.11 -0.43
C VAL A 132 -13.88 4.18 -1.54
N GLY A 133 -13.28 5.33 -1.28
CA GLY A 133 -13.02 6.38 -2.26
C GLY A 133 -11.74 7.15 -1.94
N ILE A 134 -11.32 8.02 -2.86
CA ILE A 134 -10.14 8.87 -2.74
C ILE A 134 -10.59 10.26 -2.32
N TYR A 135 -10.12 10.73 -1.18
CA TYR A 135 -10.37 12.08 -0.69
C TYR A 135 -9.64 13.10 -1.57
N ILE A 136 -10.32 14.18 -1.92
CA ILE A 136 -9.80 15.23 -2.81
C ILE A 136 -9.76 16.61 -2.17
N GLY A 137 -10.01 16.70 -0.85
CA GLY A 137 -10.09 17.97 -0.12
C GLY A 137 -11.53 18.42 0.12
N GLU A 138 -11.70 19.39 1.01
CA GLU A 138 -12.98 20.07 1.30
C GLU A 138 -14.17 19.14 1.55
N GLY A 139 -13.97 18.05 2.29
CA GLY A 139 -15.03 17.09 2.57
C GLY A 139 -15.52 16.31 1.34
N LYS A 140 -14.79 16.33 0.21
CA LYS A 140 -15.19 15.66 -1.04
C LYS A 140 -14.28 14.47 -1.36
N PHE A 141 -14.84 13.49 -2.08
CA PHE A 141 -14.13 12.29 -2.49
C PHE A 141 -14.63 11.77 -3.84
N ILE A 142 -13.77 11.03 -4.54
CA ILE A 142 -14.09 10.34 -5.81
C ILE A 142 -14.21 8.85 -5.55
N HIS A 143 -15.21 8.21 -6.15
CA HIS A 143 -15.43 6.78 -6.00
C HIS A 143 -16.16 6.17 -7.22
N ALA A 144 -16.13 4.84 -7.34
CA ALA A 144 -17.04 4.08 -8.19
C ALA A 144 -18.18 3.50 -7.32
N PRO A 145 -19.41 4.06 -7.35
CA PRO A 145 -20.41 3.83 -6.31
C PRO A 145 -21.11 2.47 -6.34
N ARG A 146 -21.68 2.08 -7.49
CA ARG A 146 -22.53 0.89 -7.64
C ARG A 146 -22.89 0.62 -9.10
N THR A 147 -23.42 -0.56 -9.38
CA THR A 147 -24.00 -0.92 -10.68
C THR A 147 -25.03 0.11 -11.17
N GLY A 148 -24.95 0.45 -12.45
CA GLY A 148 -25.80 1.45 -13.10
C GLY A 148 -25.39 2.91 -12.84
N ALA A 149 -24.22 3.13 -12.24
CA ALA A 149 -23.63 4.44 -12.05
C ALA A 149 -22.19 4.47 -12.54
N GLN A 150 -21.56 5.64 -12.48
CA GLN A 150 -20.20 5.90 -12.95
C GLN A 150 -19.34 6.55 -11.86
N VAL A 151 -18.03 6.56 -12.06
CA VAL A 151 -17.08 7.26 -11.21
C VAL A 151 -17.47 8.73 -11.10
N ARG A 152 -17.60 9.24 -9.88
CA ARG A 152 -18.05 10.62 -9.63
C ARG A 152 -17.51 11.18 -8.33
N VAL A 153 -17.65 12.50 -8.18
CA VAL A 153 -17.39 13.22 -6.92
C VAL A 153 -18.65 13.20 -6.05
N GLU A 154 -18.48 12.95 -4.76
CA GLU A 154 -19.52 13.16 -3.75
C GLU A 154 -18.97 13.88 -2.51
N SER A 155 -19.86 14.49 -1.72
CA SER A 155 -19.52 15.12 -0.45
C SER A 155 -19.77 14.17 0.71
N MET A 156 -18.82 14.10 1.64
CA MET A 156 -18.89 13.36 2.89
C MET A 156 -19.91 13.95 3.87
N ASP A 157 -20.31 15.22 3.67
CA ASP A 157 -21.24 15.93 4.55
C ASP A 157 -22.71 15.63 4.19
N VAL A 158 -22.95 14.98 3.04
CA VAL A 158 -24.26 14.42 2.73
C VAL A 158 -24.61 13.35 3.76
N SER A 159 -25.81 13.44 4.33
CA SER A 159 -26.29 12.58 5.44
C SER A 159 -26.05 11.09 5.21
N TYR A 160 -26.24 10.62 3.97
CA TYR A 160 -25.99 9.23 3.59
C TYR A 160 -24.54 8.79 3.86
N TRP A 161 -23.55 9.62 3.51
CA TRP A 161 -22.12 9.34 3.68
C TRP A 161 -21.65 9.62 5.09
N GLN A 162 -22.12 10.70 5.69
CA GLN A 162 -21.82 11.04 7.07
C GLN A 162 -22.20 9.89 8.02
N ALA A 163 -23.40 9.33 7.87
CA ALA A 163 -23.88 8.21 8.68
C ALA A 163 -23.13 6.89 8.43
N ARG A 164 -22.39 6.77 7.32
CA ARG A 164 -21.70 5.53 6.91
C ARG A 164 -20.19 5.61 7.04
N PHE A 165 -19.63 6.79 7.23
CA PHE A 165 -18.18 6.97 7.38
C PHE A 165 -17.67 6.14 8.56
N ASN A 166 -16.69 5.28 8.29
CA ASN A 166 -16.14 4.37 9.31
C ASN A 166 -14.62 4.23 9.25
N GLY A 167 -13.92 5.08 8.51
CA GLY A 167 -12.47 5.20 8.60
C GLY A 167 -11.84 6.06 7.53
N ALA A 168 -10.64 6.56 7.85
CA ALA A 168 -9.73 7.22 6.93
C ALA A 168 -8.38 6.51 6.96
N ARG A 169 -7.71 6.40 5.81
CA ARG A 169 -6.41 5.77 5.70
C ARG A 169 -5.46 6.54 4.81
N ARG A 170 -4.17 6.43 5.10
CA ARG A 170 -3.09 6.96 4.26
C ARG A 170 -2.26 5.81 3.67
N VAL A 171 -1.98 5.91 2.38
CA VAL A 171 -1.05 4.99 1.71
C VAL A 171 0.37 5.44 2.05
N ALA A 172 1.25 4.52 2.42
CA ALA A 172 2.67 4.81 2.59
C ALA A 172 3.31 5.02 1.21
N LEU A 173 3.48 6.27 0.80
CA LEU A 173 3.99 6.65 -0.52
C LEU A 173 5.51 6.93 -0.53
N GLY A 174 6.21 6.78 0.61
CA GLY A 174 7.66 6.96 0.72
C GLY A 174 8.40 5.63 0.78
N GLY A 175 9.50 5.51 0.03
CA GLY A 175 10.44 4.38 0.11
C GLY A 175 10.15 3.25 -0.87
N SER A 176 10.65 3.36 -2.10
CA SER A 176 11.01 2.19 -2.90
C SER A 176 12.35 1.64 -2.38
N ASP A 177 12.39 1.15 -1.15
CA ASP A 177 13.51 0.34 -0.64
C ASP A 177 13.53 -1.05 -1.29
N ALA A 178 12.63 -1.31 -2.25
CA ALA A 178 12.60 -2.51 -3.08
C ALA A 178 13.59 -2.47 -4.27
N ASP A 179 14.19 -1.32 -4.60
CA ASP A 179 15.14 -1.18 -5.72
C ASP A 179 16.63 -1.25 -5.32
N ASP A 180 16.98 -1.13 -4.03
CA ASP A 180 18.36 -1.28 -3.54
C ASP A 180 18.79 -2.75 -3.34
N ALA A 181 17.88 -3.71 -3.59
CA ALA A 181 18.16 -5.14 -3.43
C ALA A 181 18.76 -5.81 -4.68
N GLN A 182 19.14 -5.06 -5.73
CA GLN A 182 19.63 -5.69 -6.96
C GLN A 182 20.73 -4.92 -7.71
N GLN A 183 21.98 -4.97 -7.22
CA GLN A 183 23.18 -5.17 -8.06
C GLN A 183 24.48 -5.36 -7.25
N PRO A 184 25.47 -6.11 -7.76
CA PRO A 184 25.43 -7.53 -8.10
C PRO A 184 26.48 -8.33 -7.31
N ALA A 185 26.17 -9.58 -6.93
CA ALA A 185 27.19 -10.56 -6.58
C ALA A 185 27.95 -10.96 -7.86
N SER A 186 28.98 -10.19 -8.22
CA SER A 186 29.94 -10.61 -9.23
C SER A 186 30.88 -11.66 -8.64
N ALA A 187 31.13 -12.71 -9.42
CA ALA A 187 32.21 -13.69 -9.31
C ALA A 187 32.06 -14.81 -8.26
N ALA A 188 31.48 -15.93 -8.69
CA ALA A 188 32.12 -17.24 -8.53
C ALA A 188 31.56 -18.23 -9.56
N ARG A 189 32.33 -18.46 -10.63
CA ARG A 189 32.21 -19.66 -11.47
C ARG A 189 32.60 -20.86 -10.62
N SER A 190 31.79 -21.92 -10.62
CA SER A 190 32.22 -23.33 -10.52
C SER A 190 31.02 -24.25 -10.80
N THR A 191 30.90 -24.72 -12.04
CA THR A 191 30.40 -26.07 -12.38
C THR A 191 31.62 -27.01 -12.43
N PRO A 192 31.52 -28.34 -12.20
CA PRO A 192 30.51 -29.20 -12.83
C PRO A 192 30.05 -30.47 -12.08
N ALA A 193 29.11 -31.16 -12.75
CA ALA A 193 29.01 -32.62 -12.95
C ALA A 193 27.86 -33.38 -12.26
N ALA A 194 27.36 -34.31 -13.07
CA ALA A 194 26.12 -35.07 -12.98
C ALA A 194 26.27 -36.43 -12.27
N SER A 195 25.11 -37.06 -12.03
CA SER A 195 24.74 -38.51 -12.10
C SER A 195 23.79 -38.82 -10.93
N SER A 196 22.77 -39.68 -10.95
CA SER A 196 22.10 -40.57 -11.92
C SER A 196 21.04 -41.37 -11.12
N SER A 197 19.95 -41.81 -11.77
CA SER A 197 19.03 -42.92 -11.38
C SER A 197 18.25 -42.76 -10.04
N VAL A 198 16.95 -43.05 -9.95
CA VAL A 198 16.36 -44.39 -10.01
C VAL A 198 14.90 -44.33 -10.46
N ILE A 199 14.53 -45.36 -11.20
CA ILE A 199 13.24 -45.73 -11.78
C ILE A 199 12.44 -46.43 -10.67
N ASP A 200 11.14 -46.16 -10.50
CA ASP A 200 10.23 -47.27 -10.24
C ASP A 200 8.81 -47.02 -10.76
N ARG A 201 8.26 -48.09 -11.34
CA ARG A 201 6.95 -48.20 -11.98
C ARG A 201 6.04 -48.91 -10.99
N ASP A 202 4.83 -48.40 -10.74
CA ASP A 202 3.64 -49.25 -10.88
C ASP A 202 2.32 -48.46 -10.92
N SER A 203 1.44 -48.94 -11.79
CA SER A 203 0.02 -48.59 -11.97
C SER A 203 -0.86 -49.43 -11.01
N PRO A 204 -2.23 -49.38 -10.97
CA PRO A 204 -3.18 -48.89 -11.99
C PRO A 204 -4.43 -48.13 -11.49
N ALA A 205 -5.18 -47.60 -12.47
CA ALA A 205 -6.56 -47.11 -12.39
C ALA A 205 -7.59 -48.26 -12.30
N PRO A 206 -8.85 -47.96 -11.91
CA PRO A 206 -9.98 -48.12 -12.84
C PRO A 206 -11.06 -47.01 -12.70
N THR A 207 -11.57 -46.43 -13.80
CA THR A 207 -12.81 -46.78 -14.56
C THR A 207 -14.07 -46.00 -14.14
N THR A 208 -14.47 -45.07 -15.04
CA THR A 208 -15.79 -44.53 -15.45
C THR A 208 -17.02 -44.54 -14.52
N VAL A 209 -17.73 -43.40 -14.45
CA VAL A 209 -19.20 -43.28 -14.60
C VAL A 209 -19.57 -41.96 -15.32
N ARG A 210 -20.71 -41.98 -16.01
CA ARG A 210 -21.20 -41.18 -17.14
C ARG A 210 -22.39 -40.29 -16.72
N LEU A 211 -22.78 -39.38 -17.63
CA LEU A 211 -24.15 -38.83 -17.90
C LEU A 211 -24.67 -37.58 -17.15
N GLY A 212 -24.80 -36.49 -17.91
CA GLY A 212 -26.12 -35.94 -18.31
C GLY A 212 -26.75 -34.85 -17.43
N GLY A 213 -27.25 -33.77 -18.04
CA GLY A 213 -28.22 -32.89 -17.39
C GLY A 213 -28.29 -31.44 -17.89
N SER A 214 -28.89 -31.24 -19.05
CA SER A 214 -29.45 -29.96 -19.54
C SER A 214 -30.53 -29.41 -18.60
N SER A 215 -30.59 -28.09 -18.40
CA SER A 215 -31.85 -27.37 -18.10
C SER A 215 -31.73 -25.87 -18.39
N GLN A 216 -32.39 -25.47 -19.48
CA GLN A 216 -32.75 -24.10 -19.82
C GLN A 216 -33.71 -23.52 -18.76
N LYS A 217 -33.65 -22.20 -18.54
CA LYS A 217 -34.72 -21.44 -17.88
C LYS A 217 -35.05 -20.20 -18.74
N PRO A 218 -36.33 -19.86 -18.96
CA PRO A 218 -36.76 -18.92 -19.99
C PRO A 218 -36.57 -17.43 -19.63
N GLU A 219 -36.39 -16.63 -20.69
CA GLU A 219 -36.52 -15.18 -20.74
C GLU A 219 -37.87 -14.70 -20.18
N SER A 220 -37.82 -13.64 -19.38
CA SER A 220 -38.97 -12.89 -18.91
C SER A 220 -39.07 -11.58 -19.72
N THR A 221 -39.98 -11.55 -20.69
CA THR A 221 -40.35 -10.37 -21.47
C THR A 221 -40.89 -9.26 -20.57
N TYR A 222 -40.20 -8.11 -20.56
CA TYR A 222 -40.71 -6.87 -19.97
C TYR A 222 -41.54 -6.11 -21.02
N GLN A 223 -42.85 -6.00 -20.80
CA GLN A 223 -43.76 -5.14 -21.57
C GLN A 223 -43.61 -3.69 -21.07
N VAL A 224 -43.29 -2.77 -21.99
CA VAL A 224 -43.30 -1.32 -21.73
C VAL A 224 -44.73 -0.82 -21.89
N ARG A 225 -45.34 -0.37 -20.80
CA ARG A 225 -46.60 0.41 -20.86
C ARG A 225 -46.27 1.86 -21.17
N SER A 226 -46.66 2.29 -22.36
CA SER A 226 -46.80 3.70 -22.76
C SER A 226 -47.85 4.36 -21.87
N GLY A 227 -47.44 5.33 -21.05
CA GLY A 227 -48.33 6.25 -20.36
C GLY A 227 -48.54 7.47 -21.23
N GLU A 228 -49.76 7.62 -21.75
CA GLU A 228 -50.25 8.81 -22.46
C GLU A 228 -50.65 9.86 -21.41
N ASN A 229 -50.10 11.07 -21.52
CA ASN A 229 -50.48 12.24 -20.73
C ASN A 229 -51.72 12.88 -21.37
N ILE A 230 -52.79 13.05 -20.60
CA ILE A 230 -53.75 14.15 -20.71
C ILE A 230 -54.08 14.61 -19.28
#